data_AF-A0A3M7GGX8-F1
#
_entry.id   AF-A0A3M7GGX8-F1
#
_cell.length_a   1.000
_cell.length_b   1.000
_cell.length_c   1.000
_cell.angle_alpha   90.00
_cell.angle_beta   90.00
_cell.angle_gamma   90.00
#
_symmetry.space_group_name_H-M   'P 1'
#
loop_
_entity.id
_entity.type
_entity.pdbx_description
1 polymer ?
#
loop_
_entity_poly.entity_id
_entity_poly.type
_entity_poly.pdbx_seq_one_letter_code
_entity_poly.pdbx_strand_id
1 'polypeptide(L)'
;MAHKDNTDRLDDLVTYQSLDSEKIHTVQGVDTCSSAGGARGEWDWRGKGLLKIASSHWEMLGWGEEEGSGNKWVVTEFAKTLFTPAGIDIYSRDKYGLEQQTIEDIKKALAAIEDGDVRKLAEQLFEVRVDDGRND
;
A
#
# COMPACT_ATOMS: atom_id res chain seq x y z
N MET A 1 4.03 16.29 26.81
CA MET A 1 3.91 14.84 26.55
C MET A 1 3.53 14.71 25.08
N ALA A 2 4.37 14.12 24.24
CA ALA A 2 4.00 13.91 22.84
C ALA A 2 2.79 12.97 22.81
N HIS A 3 1.76 13.30 22.02
CA HIS A 3 0.65 12.38 21.76
C HIS A 3 1.21 11.08 21.22
N LYS A 4 0.71 9.95 21.74
CA LYS A 4 1.02 8.59 21.26
C LYS A 4 0.69 8.40 19.77
N ASP A 5 -0.06 9.36 19.22
CA ASP A 5 -0.64 9.38 17.87
C ASP A 5 0.27 10.07 16.83
N ASN A 6 1.50 10.45 17.20
CA ASN A 6 2.40 11.19 16.30
C ASN A 6 3.80 10.55 16.26
N THR A 7 3.83 9.24 16.02
CA THR A 7 5.07 8.51 15.81
C THR A 7 5.62 8.78 14.40
N ASP A 8 6.92 8.99 14.31
CA ASP A 8 7.68 9.05 13.04
C ASP A 8 8.12 7.65 12.60
N ARG A 9 7.67 6.60 13.30
CA ARG A 9 8.08 5.23 13.09
C ARG A 9 6.93 4.25 13.28
N LEU A 10 6.74 3.34 12.32
CA LEU A 10 5.73 2.27 12.38
C LEU A 10 6.43 0.91 12.23
N ASP A 11 6.04 -0.05 13.07
CA ASP A 11 6.41 -1.45 12.83
C ASP A 11 5.47 -2.01 11.76
N ASP A 12 6.06 -2.55 10.68
CA ASP A 12 5.32 -3.06 9.54
C ASP A 12 5.38 -4.60 9.47
N LEU A 13 4.24 -5.21 9.22
CA LEU A 13 4.04 -6.65 9.09
C LEU A 13 3.07 -6.91 7.94
N VAL A 14 3.61 -7.42 6.84
CA VAL A 14 2.82 -7.91 5.71
C VAL A 14 2.79 -9.44 5.74
N THR A 15 1.60 -10.01 5.54
CA THR A 15 1.45 -11.46 5.40
C THR A 15 0.60 -11.79 4.19
N TYR A 16 1.05 -12.75 3.38
CA TYR A 16 0.34 -13.15 2.17
C TYR A 16 0.41 -14.65 1.96
N GLN A 17 -0.52 -15.15 1.17
CA GLN A 17 -0.68 -16.55 0.82
C GLN A 17 -1.00 -16.62 -0.67
N SER A 18 -0.40 -17.56 -1.39
CA SER A 18 -0.72 -17.83 -2.79
C SER A 18 -1.97 -18.70 -2.88
N LEU A 19 -2.80 -18.51 -3.91
CA LEU A 19 -4.07 -19.22 -4.12
C LEU A 19 -3.94 -20.76 -4.16
N ASP A 20 -2.76 -21.27 -4.47
CA ASP A 20 -2.45 -22.69 -4.64
C ASP A 20 -1.64 -23.28 -3.47
N SER A 21 -1.53 -22.57 -2.35
CA SER A 21 -0.67 -22.96 -1.24
C SER A 21 -1.24 -22.56 0.12
N GLU A 22 -1.16 -23.46 1.10
CA GLU A 22 -1.50 -23.16 2.52
C GLU A 22 -0.39 -22.39 3.26
N LYS A 23 0.77 -22.22 2.62
CA LYS A 23 1.92 -21.55 3.24
C LYS A 23 1.70 -20.05 3.34
N ILE A 24 1.74 -19.53 4.57
CA ILE A 24 1.76 -18.09 4.85
C ILE A 24 3.19 -17.57 4.77
N HIS A 25 3.38 -16.52 3.98
CA HIS A 25 4.60 -15.75 3.91
C HIS A 25 4.49 -14.51 4.80
N THR A 26 5.60 -14.13 5.42
CA THR A 26 5.66 -12.96 6.31
C THR A 26 6.82 -12.06 5.90
N VAL A 27 6.55 -10.78 5.76
CA VAL A 27 7.53 -9.71 5.57
C VAL A 27 7.41 -8.77 6.76
N GLN A 28 8.54 -8.49 7.39
CA GLN A 28 8.62 -7.59 8.54
C GLN A 28 9.52 -6.42 8.20
N GLY A 29 9.10 -5.22 8.56
CA GLY A 29 9.81 -3.99 8.30
C GLY A 29 9.61 -2.95 9.38
N VAL A 30 10.12 -1.77 9.08
CA VAL A 30 9.83 -0.54 9.79
C VAL A 30 9.68 0.57 8.76
N ASP A 31 8.60 1.32 8.84
CA ASP A 31 8.45 2.59 8.14
C ASP A 31 8.94 3.73 9.01
N THR A 32 9.70 4.65 8.43
CA THR A 32 10.11 5.91 9.07
C THR A 32 9.58 7.07 8.25
N CYS A 33 8.88 8.02 8.87
CA CYS A 33 8.31 9.17 8.17
C CYS A 33 9.43 9.98 7.50
N SER A 34 9.31 10.22 6.20
CA SER A 34 10.29 10.97 5.41
C SER A 34 9.91 12.45 5.30
N SER A 35 8.62 12.78 5.49
CA SER A 35 8.15 14.16 5.44
C SER A 35 8.57 14.97 6.68
N ALA A 36 8.94 16.23 6.46
CA ALA A 36 9.23 17.17 7.54
C ALA A 36 7.95 17.76 8.17
N GLY A 37 8.02 18.11 9.45
CA GLY A 37 6.91 18.76 10.16
C GLY A 37 5.77 17.78 10.50
N GLY A 38 4.53 18.24 10.29
CA GLY A 38 3.31 17.47 10.61
C GLY A 38 2.77 16.62 9.47
N ALA A 39 3.35 16.69 8.27
CA ALA A 39 2.96 15.85 7.15
C ALA A 39 3.39 14.39 7.39
N ARG A 40 2.56 13.43 6.95
CA ARG A 40 2.74 11.98 7.17
C ARG A 40 2.39 11.18 5.91
N GLY A 41 2.65 11.76 4.74
CA GLY A 41 2.32 11.17 3.44
C GLY A 41 3.42 10.31 2.83
N GLU A 42 4.67 10.49 3.26
CA GLU A 42 5.85 9.84 2.66
C GLU A 42 6.66 9.12 3.74
N TRP A 43 7.14 7.92 3.40
CA TRP A 43 7.79 7.02 4.34
C TRP A 43 8.91 6.21 3.69
N ASP A 44 9.96 5.99 4.46
CA ASP A 44 11.04 5.07 4.12
C ASP A 44 10.86 3.75 4.86
N TRP A 45 10.53 2.70 4.11
CA TRP A 45 10.46 1.34 4.58
C TRP A 45 11.85 0.69 4.61
N ARG A 46 12.13 -0.08 5.67
CA ARG A 46 13.31 -0.95 5.75
C ARG A 46 12.96 -2.32 6.32
N GLY A 47 13.39 -3.37 5.62
CA GLY A 47 13.18 -4.75 6.07
C GLY A 47 13.90 -5.08 7.38
N LYS A 48 13.34 -6.04 8.14
CA LYS A 48 13.93 -6.60 9.35
C LYS A 48 14.64 -7.93 9.07
N GLY A 49 15.49 -8.37 10.01
CA GLY A 49 16.22 -9.64 9.90
C GLY A 49 17.10 -9.72 8.65
N LEU A 50 16.88 -10.76 7.83
CA LEU A 50 17.59 -10.96 6.56
C LEU A 50 17.22 -9.92 5.48
N LEU A 51 16.05 -9.26 5.61
CA LEU A 51 15.57 -8.25 4.67
C LEU A 51 16.16 -6.85 4.91
N LYS A 52 17.07 -6.68 5.86
CA LYS A 52 17.70 -5.37 6.19
C LYS A 52 18.45 -4.69 5.04
N ILE A 53 18.74 -5.44 3.97
CA ILE A 53 19.35 -4.96 2.73
C ILE A 53 18.33 -4.36 1.76
N ALA A 54 17.04 -4.60 1.99
CA ALA A 54 15.95 -4.03 1.21
C ALA A 54 15.40 -2.79 1.92
N SER A 55 15.18 -1.75 1.13
CA SER A 55 14.51 -0.52 1.53
C SER A 55 13.67 -0.02 0.37
N SER A 56 12.60 0.71 0.67
CA SER A 56 11.72 1.34 -0.31
C SER A 56 11.31 2.70 0.21
N HIS A 57 11.21 3.69 -0.66
CA HIS A 57 10.42 4.89 -0.40
C HIS A 57 8.98 4.60 -0.84
N TRP A 58 7.99 5.07 -0.10
CA TRP A 58 6.59 5.00 -0.53
C TRP A 58 5.80 6.24 -0.09
N GLU A 59 4.80 6.57 -0.89
CA GLU A 59 4.02 7.79 -0.77
C GLU A 59 2.53 7.47 -0.85
N MET A 60 1.70 8.19 -0.09
CA MET A 60 0.25 8.13 -0.21
C MET A 60 -0.23 9.10 -1.30
N LEU A 61 -0.77 8.55 -2.39
CA LEU A 61 -1.32 9.33 -3.49
C LEU A 61 -2.74 9.83 -3.21
N GLY A 62 -3.51 9.07 -2.42
CA GLY A 62 -4.88 9.44 -2.08
C GLY A 62 -5.53 8.45 -1.12
N TRP A 63 -6.62 8.86 -0.48
CA TRP A 63 -7.42 8.02 0.38
C TRP A 63 -8.86 8.51 0.39
N GLY A 64 -9.78 7.65 0.80
CA GLY A 64 -11.19 8.00 0.87
C GLY A 64 -12.04 6.94 1.53
N GLU A 65 -13.34 7.20 1.50
CA GLU A 65 -14.38 6.32 2.00
C GLU A 65 -15.51 6.28 0.96
N GLU A 66 -15.99 5.08 0.63
CA GLU A 66 -17.07 4.89 -0.33
C GLU A 66 -18.41 5.37 0.23
N GLU A 67 -19.16 6.11 -0.57
CA GLU A 67 -20.51 6.52 -0.21
C GLU A 67 -21.43 5.28 -0.19
N GLY A 68 -22.07 5.02 0.95
CA GLY A 68 -23.01 3.91 1.12
C GLY A 68 -22.43 2.74 1.92
N SER A 69 -21.31 2.16 1.48
CA SER A 69 -20.66 1.05 2.21
C SER A 69 -19.84 1.54 3.41
N GLY A 70 -19.31 2.76 3.35
CA GLY A 70 -18.35 3.26 4.34
C GLY A 70 -17.00 2.55 4.28
N ASN A 71 -16.74 1.79 3.20
CA ASN A 71 -15.48 1.09 3.01
C ASN A 71 -14.36 2.10 2.76
N LYS A 72 -13.26 1.94 3.49
CA LYS A 72 -12.12 2.86 3.45
C LYS A 72 -11.05 2.32 2.53
N TRP A 73 -10.45 3.23 1.77
CA TRP A 73 -9.40 2.89 0.83
C TRP A 73 -8.24 3.86 0.90
N VAL A 74 -7.08 3.40 0.47
CA VAL A 74 -5.87 4.21 0.30
C VAL A 74 -5.13 3.73 -0.93
N VAL A 75 -4.54 4.68 -1.66
CA VAL A 75 -3.69 4.45 -2.82
C VAL A 75 -2.29 4.89 -2.46
N THR A 76 -1.32 3.99 -2.61
CA THR A 76 0.09 4.30 -2.41
C THR A 76 0.88 4.05 -3.68
N GLU A 77 1.99 4.75 -3.84
CA GLU A 77 3.06 4.35 -4.73
C GLU A 77 4.30 3.97 -3.94
N PHE A 78 5.12 3.08 -4.49
CA PHE A 78 6.37 2.68 -3.86
C PHE A 78 7.48 2.51 -4.89
N ALA A 79 8.68 2.92 -4.50
CA ALA A 79 9.90 2.74 -5.27
C ALA A 79 10.31 1.26 -5.34
N LYS A 80 11.09 0.90 -6.37
CA LYS A 80 11.62 -0.46 -6.49
C LYS A 80 12.57 -0.79 -5.33
N THR A 81 12.55 -2.04 -4.88
CA THR A 81 13.57 -2.61 -3.99
C THR A 81 14.55 -3.49 -4.78
N LEU A 82 15.47 -4.17 -4.10
CA LEU A 82 16.28 -5.23 -4.71
C LEU A 82 15.45 -6.45 -5.16
N PHE A 83 14.22 -6.59 -4.68
CA PHE A 83 13.40 -7.80 -4.85
C PHE A 83 12.02 -7.53 -5.46
N THR A 84 11.59 -6.28 -5.50
CA THR A 84 10.28 -5.87 -6.03
C THR A 84 10.44 -4.70 -7.00
N PRO A 85 9.75 -4.69 -8.15
CA PRO A 85 9.62 -3.50 -9.00
C PRO A 85 8.95 -2.35 -8.24
N ALA A 86 8.98 -1.14 -8.82
CA ALA A 86 8.13 -0.05 -8.35
C ALA A 86 6.66 -0.35 -8.68
N GLY A 87 5.73 0.19 -7.91
CA GLY A 87 4.31 -0.13 -8.07
C GLY A 87 3.37 0.86 -7.44
N ILE A 88 2.08 0.68 -7.73
CA ILE A 88 0.96 1.34 -7.08
C ILE A 88 0.08 0.26 -6.49
N ASP A 89 -0.27 0.43 -5.22
CA ASP A 89 -1.22 -0.44 -4.52
C ASP A 89 -2.51 0.33 -4.22
N ILE A 90 -3.64 -0.35 -4.38
CA ILE A 90 -4.95 0.13 -3.93
C ILE A 90 -5.40 -0.81 -2.81
N TYR A 91 -5.48 -0.27 -1.60
CA TYR A 91 -5.91 -1.00 -0.42
C TYR A 91 -7.38 -0.77 -0.14
N SER A 92 -8.05 -1.84 0.32
CA SER A 92 -9.43 -1.81 0.82
C SER A 92 -9.44 -2.29 2.27
N ARG A 93 -10.27 -1.68 3.11
CA ARG A 93 -10.53 -2.17 4.47
C ARG A 93 -11.47 -3.39 4.44
N ASP A 94 -12.36 -3.47 3.47
CA ASP A 94 -13.16 -4.67 3.21
C ASP A 94 -12.35 -5.72 2.45
N LYS A 95 -12.39 -6.96 2.93
CA LYS A 95 -11.71 -8.11 2.31
C LYS A 95 -12.28 -8.47 0.93
N TYR A 96 -13.51 -8.03 0.63
CA TYR A 96 -14.12 -8.24 -0.68
C TYR A 96 -13.76 -7.15 -1.71
N GLY A 97 -12.91 -6.20 -1.34
CA GLY A 97 -12.44 -5.14 -2.22
C GLY A 97 -13.35 -3.91 -2.24
N LEU A 98 -13.16 -3.07 -3.25
CA LEU A 98 -13.89 -1.81 -3.47
C LEU A 98 -15.00 -2.00 -4.50
N GLU A 99 -15.99 -1.12 -4.48
CA GLU A 99 -16.94 -0.98 -5.57
C GLU A 99 -16.21 -0.67 -6.88
N GLN A 100 -16.71 -1.27 -7.97
CA GLN A 100 -16.14 -1.10 -9.30
C GLN A 100 -16.03 0.38 -9.71
N GLN A 101 -17.03 1.18 -9.35
CA GLN A 101 -17.04 2.62 -9.63
C GLN A 101 -15.88 3.35 -8.94
N THR A 102 -15.60 3.03 -7.67
CA THR A 102 -14.47 3.57 -6.91
C THR A 102 -13.14 3.24 -7.58
N ILE A 103 -12.95 2.00 -8.03
CA ILE A 103 -11.73 1.58 -8.74
C ILE A 103 -11.57 2.36 -10.04
N GLU A 104 -12.64 2.55 -10.81
CA GLU A 104 -12.61 3.31 -12.06
C GLU A 104 -12.27 4.79 -11.85
N ASP A 105 -12.81 5.39 -10.80
CA ASP A 105 -12.54 6.79 -10.49
C ASP A 105 -11.13 7.00 -9.95
N ILE A 106 -10.61 6.07 -9.14
CA ILE A 106 -9.18 6.03 -8.77
C ILE A 106 -8.30 5.93 -10.03
N LYS A 107 -8.61 5.03 -10.96
CA LYS A 107 -7.83 4.88 -12.21
C LYS A 107 -7.85 6.15 -13.06
N LYS A 108 -9.02 6.81 -13.19
CA LYS A 108 -9.12 8.10 -13.90
C LYS A 108 -8.27 9.17 -13.21
N ALA A 109 -8.31 9.25 -11.88
CA ALA A 109 -7.52 10.21 -11.12
C ALA A 109 -6.02 9.97 -11.30
N LEU A 110 -5.56 8.72 -11.20
CA LEU A 110 -4.16 8.35 -11.44
C LEU A 110 -3.70 8.68 -12.86
N ALA A 111 -4.54 8.44 -13.87
CA ALA A 111 -4.22 8.79 -15.25
C ALA A 111 -4.12 10.31 -15.49
N ALA A 112 -4.75 11.12 -14.64
CA ALA A 112 -4.71 12.58 -14.73
C ALA A 112 -3.52 13.21 -13.99
N ILE A 113 -2.75 12.44 -13.21
CA ILE A 113 -1.54 12.92 -12.54
C ILE A 113 -0.49 13.31 -13.59
N GLU A 114 0.20 14.45 -13.38
CA GLU A 114 1.18 14.98 -14.33
C GLU A 114 2.43 14.10 -14.46
N ASP A 115 2.78 13.39 -13.38
CA ASP A 115 3.91 12.46 -13.33
C ASP A 115 3.75 11.31 -14.32
N GLY A 116 4.73 11.16 -15.21
CA GLY A 116 4.71 10.16 -16.27
C GLY A 116 4.94 8.73 -15.80
N ASP A 117 5.59 8.52 -14.67
CA ASP A 117 5.87 7.20 -14.12
C ASP A 117 4.66 6.69 -13.34
N VAL A 118 3.99 7.56 -12.56
CA VAL A 118 2.69 7.25 -11.92
C VAL A 118 1.68 6.77 -12.96
N ARG A 119 1.55 7.48 -14.09
CA ARG A 119 0.64 7.08 -15.18
C ARG A 119 0.95 5.69 -15.74
N LYS A 120 2.23 5.39 -16.00
CA LYS A 120 2.65 4.07 -16.51
C LYS A 120 2.40 2.94 -15.52
N LEU A 121 2.57 3.21 -14.22
CA LEU A 121 2.28 2.23 -13.17
C LEU A 121 0.76 2.00 -13.08
N ALA A 122 -0.04 3.05 -13.19
CA ALA A 122 -1.51 2.96 -13.14
C ALA A 122 -2.09 2.10 -14.28
N GLU A 123 -1.47 2.12 -15.47
CA GLU A 123 -1.85 1.25 -16.60
C GLU A 123 -1.63 -0.25 -16.31
N GLN A 124 -0.79 -0.59 -15.33
CA GLN A 124 -0.43 -1.97 -14.99
C GLN A 124 -1.25 -2.51 -13.80
N LEU A 125 -2.19 -1.72 -13.26
CA LEU A 125 -3.03 -2.15 -12.15
C LEU A 125 -3.88 -3.37 -12.52
N PHE A 126 -3.78 -4.40 -11.70
CA PHE A 126 -4.58 -5.61 -11.79
C PHE A 126 -5.24 -5.93 -10.44
N GLU A 127 -6.34 -6.65 -10.50
CA GLU A 127 -7.05 -7.10 -9.30
C GLU A 127 -6.32 -8.28 -8.65
N VAL A 128 -6.05 -8.17 -7.35
CA VAL A 128 -5.57 -9.31 -6.55
C VAL A 128 -6.77 -10.13 -6.13
N ARG A 129 -6.81 -11.39 -6.55
CA ARG A 129 -7.89 -12.32 -6.19
C ARG A 129 -7.75 -12.76 -4.74
N VAL A 130 -8.86 -12.74 -4.02
CA VAL A 130 -8.97 -13.31 -2.68
C VAL A 130 -9.78 -14.61 -2.79
N ASP A 131 -9.23 -15.71 -2.28
CA ASP A 131 -10.02 -16.89 -1.96
C ASP A 131 -10.36 -16.88 -0.46
N ASP A 132 -11.44 -17.56 -0.07
CA ASP A 132 -11.75 -17.79 1.34
C ASP A 132 -10.84 -18.90 1.94
N GLY A 133 -9.66 -19.14 1.36
CA GLY A 133 -8.70 -20.15 1.81
C GLY A 133 -7.97 -19.74 3.09
N ARG A 134 -8.03 -18.45 3.45
CA ARG A 134 -7.40 -17.89 4.64
C ARG A 134 -8.40 -17.76 5.78
N ASN A 135 -8.12 -18.40 6.91
CA ASN A 135 -9.02 -18.53 8.07
C ASN A 135 -8.59 -17.67 9.28
N ASP A 136 -7.88 -16.57 9.08
CA ASP A 136 -7.44 -15.67 10.17
C ASP A 136 -8.45 -14.57 10.53
#